data_AF-F8QZL1-F1
#
_entry.id   AF-F8QZL1-F1
#
_cell.length_a   1.000
_cell.length_b   1.000
_cell.length_c   1.000
_cell.angle_alpha   90.00
_cell.angle_beta   90.00
_cell.angle_gamma   90.00
#
_symmetry.space_group_name_H-M   'P 1'
#
loop_
_entity.id
_entity.type
_entity.pdbx_description
1 polymer ?
#
loop_
_entity_poly.entity_id
_entity_poly.type
_entity_poly.pdbx_seq_one_letter_code
_entity_poly.pdbx_strand_id
1 'polypeptide(L)'
;TLKNKYGIKDFKAFLEKTSHDSAKAMVNLRESPLPEQFNSSYLCHIHSQLFKDTFEWAGHFRHVPFTFEDGTTAAMPEMKRTGWENAFALGDEIQEGLQKLDKTLVEKNNLRG
;
A
#
# COMPACT_ATOMS: atom_id res chain seq x y z
N THR A 1 4.42 -9.02 15.03
CA THR A 1 4.08 -7.66 14.58
C THR A 1 4.86 -7.36 13.32
N LEU A 2 4.38 -6.45 12.46
CA LEU A 2 5.13 -6.01 11.29
C LEU A 2 6.33 -5.18 11.73
N LYS A 3 7.47 -5.28 11.02
CA LYS A 3 8.58 -4.33 11.19
C LYS A 3 8.07 -2.92 10.94
N ASN A 4 8.34 -2.01 11.86
CA ASN A 4 7.81 -0.65 11.86
C ASN A 4 8.87 0.33 12.37
N LYS A 5 8.80 1.58 11.90
CA LYS A 5 9.77 2.64 12.21
C LYS A 5 9.80 3.04 13.69
N TYR A 6 8.78 2.67 14.46
CA TYR A 6 8.72 2.93 15.90
C TYR A 6 9.54 1.92 16.72
N GLY A 7 9.95 0.78 16.14
CA GLY A 7 10.58 -0.33 16.86
C GLY A 7 9.63 -1.05 17.84
N ILE A 8 8.32 -0.81 17.77
CA ILE A 8 7.34 -1.38 18.69
C ILE A 8 7.09 -2.86 18.34
N LYS A 9 7.32 -3.75 19.31
CA LYS A 9 7.08 -5.20 19.17
C LYS A 9 5.75 -5.66 19.75
N ASP A 10 5.21 -4.95 20.74
CA ASP A 10 3.89 -5.22 21.32
C ASP A 10 2.78 -4.95 20.29
N PHE A 11 1.88 -5.90 20.11
CA PHE A 11 0.86 -5.83 19.06
C PHE A 11 -0.17 -4.73 19.30
N LYS A 12 -0.61 -4.56 20.55
CA LYS A 12 -1.64 -3.56 20.87
C LYS A 12 -1.09 -2.14 20.73
N ALA A 13 0.09 -1.89 21.31
CA ALA A 13 0.77 -0.60 21.19
C ALA A 13 1.11 -0.27 19.73
N PHE A 14 1.51 -1.26 18.93
CA PHE A 14 1.76 -1.09 17.50
C PHE A 14 0.49 -0.63 16.75
N LEU A 15 -0.65 -1.29 16.99
CA LEU A 15 -1.91 -0.92 16.35
C LEU A 15 -2.40 0.46 16.78
N GLU A 16 -2.31 0.79 18.07
CA GLU A 16 -2.70 2.10 18.59
C GLU A 16 -1.89 3.22 17.93
N LYS A 17 -0.56 3.08 17.89
CA LYS A 17 0.34 4.06 17.29
C LYS A 17 0.11 4.20 15.78
N THR A 18 0.01 3.08 15.06
CA THR A 18 -0.24 3.08 13.61
C THR A 18 -1.59 3.71 13.26
N SER A 19 -2.63 3.42 14.05
CA SER A 19 -3.97 4.00 13.84
C SER A 19 -3.96 5.51 14.09
N HIS A 20 -3.26 5.98 15.12
CA HIS A 20 -3.11 7.40 15.40
C HIS A 20 -2.40 8.16 14.27
N ASP A 21 -1.24 7.66 13.83
CA ASP A 21 -0.43 8.33 12.81
C ASP A 21 -1.15 8.32 11.44
N SER A 22 -1.78 7.20 11.06
CA SER A 22 -2.56 7.11 9.81
C SER A 22 -3.81 7.98 9.81
N ALA A 23 -4.48 8.15 10.96
CA ALA A 23 -5.60 9.09 11.09
C ALA A 23 -5.16 10.55 10.86
N LYS A 24 -4.01 10.94 11.42
CA LYS A 24 -3.40 12.26 11.17
C LYS A 24 -3.02 12.44 9.70
N ALA A 25 -2.40 11.42 9.09
CA ALA A 25 -2.03 11.45 7.68
C ALA A 25 -3.25 11.58 6.75
N MET A 26 -4.37 10.92 7.09
CA MET A 26 -5.62 11.02 6.33
C MET A 26 -6.17 12.45 6.29
N VAL A 27 -6.08 13.20 7.39
CA VAL A 27 -6.48 14.62 7.42
C VAL A 27 -5.64 15.42 6.42
N ASN A 28 -4.32 15.26 6.43
CA ASN A 28 -3.43 15.96 5.50
C ASN A 28 -3.65 15.55 4.03
N LEU A 29 -3.92 14.26 3.78
CA LEU A 29 -4.14 13.75 2.44
C LEU A 29 -5.42 14.31 1.81
N ARG A 30 -6.46 14.57 2.62
CA ARG A 30 -7.72 15.20 2.16
C ARG A 30 -7.53 16.63 1.69
N GLU A 31 -6.57 17.36 2.26
CA GLU A 31 -6.23 18.73 1.86
C GLU A 31 -5.28 18.77 0.64
N SER A 32 -4.74 17.62 0.22
CA SER A 32 -3.85 17.55 -0.93
C SER A 32 -4.63 17.69 -2.24
N PRO A 33 -4.06 18.35 -3.27
CA PRO A 33 -4.73 18.47 -4.56
C PRO A 33 -4.93 17.09 -5.19
N LEU A 34 -6.05 16.93 -5.90
CA LEU A 34 -6.31 15.72 -6.67
C LEU A 34 -5.31 15.63 -7.83
N PRO A 35 -4.88 14.41 -8.21
CA PRO A 35 -4.02 14.23 -9.36
C PRO A 35 -4.79 14.49 -10.65
N GLU A 36 -4.07 14.85 -11.71
CA GLU A 36 -4.64 14.92 -13.05
C GLU A 36 -5.00 13.52 -13.59
N GLN A 37 -4.21 12.50 -13.21
CA GLN A 37 -4.37 11.11 -13.62
C GLN A 37 -4.58 10.20 -12.41
N PHE A 38 -5.61 9.36 -12.45
CA PHE A 38 -5.83 8.31 -11.48
C PHE A 38 -5.26 6.99 -12.03
N ASN A 39 -4.27 6.44 -11.33
CA ASN A 39 -3.57 5.21 -11.71
C ASN A 39 -2.91 4.55 -10.49
N SER A 40 -2.21 3.44 -10.73
CA SER A 40 -1.46 2.68 -9.74
C SER A 40 -0.38 3.49 -9.03
N SER A 41 0.22 4.48 -9.71
CA SER A 41 1.18 5.41 -9.07
C SER A 41 0.50 6.29 -8.03
N TYR A 42 -0.73 6.77 -8.29
CA TYR A 42 -1.48 7.52 -7.28
C TYR A 42 -1.94 6.62 -6.11
N LEU A 43 -2.25 5.35 -6.36
CA LEU A 43 -2.51 4.38 -5.30
C LEU A 43 -1.28 4.20 -4.38
N CYS A 44 -0.08 4.06 -4.96
CA CYS A 44 1.17 4.03 -4.20
C CYS A 44 1.40 5.33 -3.42
N HIS A 45 1.10 6.48 -4.01
CA HIS A 45 1.20 7.77 -3.34
C HIS A 45 0.29 7.85 -2.11
N ILE A 46 -0.99 7.48 -2.24
CA ILE A 46 -1.93 7.42 -1.11
C ILE A 46 -1.37 6.52 -0.01
N HIS A 47 -0.96 5.30 -0.34
CA HIS A 47 -0.40 4.36 0.64
C HIS A 47 0.86 4.90 1.31
N SER A 48 1.75 5.56 0.55
CA SER A 48 2.94 6.20 1.08
C SER A 48 2.55 7.32 2.07
N GLN A 49 1.65 8.23 1.72
CA GLN A 49 1.23 9.31 2.62
C GLN A 49 0.63 8.79 3.92
N LEU A 50 -0.20 7.74 3.86
CA LEU A 50 -0.86 7.17 5.03
C LEU A 50 0.10 6.46 5.99
N PHE A 51 1.18 5.85 5.48
CA PHE A 51 2.00 4.93 6.25
C PHE A 51 3.50 5.25 6.26
N LYS A 52 3.95 6.38 5.66
CA LYS A 52 5.37 6.77 5.61
C LYS A 52 6.03 6.89 6.98
N ASP A 53 5.26 7.22 8.01
CA ASP A 53 5.75 7.34 9.38
C ASP A 53 5.75 5.98 10.11
N THR A 54 5.07 4.96 9.57
CA THR A 54 4.93 3.62 10.15
C THR A 54 5.85 2.59 9.51
N PHE A 55 5.89 2.51 8.17
CA PHE A 55 6.57 1.45 7.44
C PHE A 55 7.64 2.01 6.50
N GLU A 56 8.77 1.31 6.42
CA GLU A 56 9.83 1.62 5.44
C GLU A 56 9.35 1.39 3.99
N TRP A 57 8.50 0.37 3.78
CA TRP A 57 7.94 -0.02 2.49
C TRP A 57 6.66 0.75 2.11
N ALA A 58 6.35 1.86 2.78
CA ALA A 58 5.15 2.63 2.49
C ALA A 58 5.15 3.17 1.04
N GLY A 59 4.24 2.63 0.22
CA GLY A 59 4.11 2.97 -1.20
C GLY A 59 4.62 1.87 -2.14
N HIS A 60 5.09 0.73 -1.62
CA HIS A 60 5.54 -0.41 -2.41
C HIS A 60 4.44 -1.49 -2.52
N PHE A 61 4.33 -2.12 -3.69
CA PHE A 61 3.47 -3.28 -3.87
C PHE A 61 4.12 -4.55 -3.32
N ARG A 62 3.31 -5.46 -2.79
CA ARG A 62 3.80 -6.66 -2.09
C ARG A 62 4.53 -7.68 -2.98
N HIS A 63 4.35 -7.66 -4.30
CA HIS A 63 5.11 -8.54 -5.21
C HIS A 63 6.51 -8.04 -5.52
N VAL A 64 6.80 -6.76 -5.24
CA VAL A 64 8.11 -6.17 -5.46
C VAL A 64 8.98 -6.44 -4.22
N PRO A 65 10.17 -7.06 -4.36
CA PRO A 65 11.10 -7.20 -3.27
C PRO A 65 11.48 -5.84 -2.66
N PHE A 66 11.38 -5.74 -1.34
CA PHE A 66 11.75 -4.57 -0.57
C PHE A 66 12.87 -4.92 0.42
N THR A 67 13.97 -4.19 0.36
CA THR A 67 15.09 -4.32 1.29
C THR A 67 14.96 -3.29 2.40
N PHE A 68 14.85 -3.76 3.64
CA PHE A 68 14.81 -2.93 4.84
C PHE A 68 16.20 -2.36 5.15
N GLU A 69 16.23 -1.30 5.96
CA GLU A 69 17.49 -0.70 6.45
C GLU A 69 18.36 -1.70 7.23
N ASP A 70 17.76 -2.73 7.84
CA ASP A 70 18.47 -3.81 8.53
C ASP A 70 19.13 -4.85 7.59
N GLY A 71 19.05 -4.63 6.28
CA GLY A 71 19.65 -5.47 5.24
C GLY A 71 18.81 -6.68 4.84
N THR A 72 17.70 -6.98 5.54
CA THR A 72 16.80 -8.07 5.14
C THR A 72 15.92 -7.65 3.97
N THR A 73 15.57 -8.59 3.10
CA THR A 73 14.65 -8.36 1.98
C THR A 73 13.37 -9.17 2.16
N ALA A 74 12.21 -8.57 1.90
CA ALA A 74 10.92 -9.24 1.94
C ALA A 74 10.12 -8.98 0.67
N ALA A 75 9.35 -9.99 0.27
CA ALA A 75 8.29 -9.90 -0.72
C ALA A 75 7.16 -10.86 -0.30
N MET A 76 5.94 -10.57 -0.72
CA MET A 76 4.78 -11.44 -0.50
C MET A 76 3.97 -11.53 -1.80
N PRO A 77 4.46 -12.25 -2.82
CA PRO A 77 3.76 -12.43 -4.10
C PRO A 77 2.48 -13.26 -3.96
N GLU A 78 2.44 -14.21 -3.02
CA GLU A 78 1.23 -14.97 -2.65
C GLU A 78 0.75 -14.54 -1.26
N MET A 79 -0.54 -14.23 -1.14
CA MET A 79 -1.19 -13.97 0.15
C MET A 79 -2.45 -14.83 0.24
N LYS A 80 -2.46 -15.75 1.22
CA LYS A 80 -3.59 -16.64 1.50
C LYS A 80 -4.55 -16.00 2.49
N ARG A 81 -5.84 -16.27 2.31
CA ARG A 81 -6.88 -15.84 3.24
C ARG A 81 -7.32 -17.03 4.08
N THR A 82 -7.21 -16.92 5.40
CA THR A 82 -7.66 -17.97 6.31
C THR A 82 -9.16 -18.26 6.10
N GLY A 83 -9.51 -19.54 5.92
CA GLY A 83 -10.89 -19.99 5.75
C GLY A 83 -11.46 -19.84 4.33
N TRP A 84 -10.63 -19.51 3.32
CA TRP A 84 -11.04 -19.46 1.93
C TRP A 84 -10.04 -20.20 1.04
N GLU A 85 -10.55 -20.98 0.10
CA GLU A 85 -9.73 -21.76 -0.84
C GLU A 85 -8.99 -20.87 -1.85
N ASN A 86 -9.57 -19.74 -2.23
CA ASN A 86 -8.98 -18.84 -3.22
C ASN A 86 -8.04 -17.81 -2.55
N ALA A 87 -6.80 -17.75 -3.04
CA ALA A 87 -5.84 -16.71 -2.68
C ALA A 87 -6.19 -15.35 -3.32
N PHE A 88 -5.55 -14.28 -2.84
CA PHE A 88 -5.48 -13.03 -3.61
C PHE A 88 -4.59 -13.22 -4.84
N ALA A 89 -4.65 -12.28 -5.80
CA ALA A 89 -3.83 -12.29 -7.02
C ALA A 89 -2.35 -12.63 -6.74
N LEU A 90 -1.76 -13.52 -7.52
CA LEU A 90 -0.43 -14.08 -7.30
C LEU A 90 0.62 -13.37 -8.14
N GLY A 91 1.66 -12.79 -7.52
CA GLY A 91 2.85 -12.27 -8.21
C GLY A 91 2.51 -11.39 -9.42
N ASP A 92 2.76 -11.89 -10.62
CA ASP A 92 2.51 -11.20 -11.89
C ASP A 92 1.04 -10.82 -12.12
N GLU A 93 0.08 -11.58 -11.58
CA GLU A 93 -1.35 -11.23 -11.65
C GLU A 93 -1.66 -9.88 -10.98
N ILE A 94 -0.86 -9.47 -9.98
CA ILE A 94 -0.98 -8.16 -9.35
C ILE A 94 -0.58 -7.08 -10.35
N GLN A 95 0.53 -7.28 -11.06
CA GLN A 95 1.02 -6.35 -12.06
C GLN A 95 0.04 -6.24 -13.25
N GLU A 96 -0.46 -7.36 -13.75
CA GLU A 96 -1.46 -7.40 -14.83
C GLU A 96 -2.76 -6.68 -14.42
N GLY A 97 -3.24 -6.92 -13.19
CA GLY A 97 -4.41 -6.25 -12.64
C GLY A 97 -4.24 -4.73 -12.54
N LEU A 98 -3.06 -4.27 -12.09
CA LEU A 98 -2.73 -2.84 -12.02
C LEU A 98 -2.63 -2.20 -13.41
N GLN A 99 -2.02 -2.86 -14.38
CA GLN A 99 -1.96 -2.38 -15.75
C GLN A 99 -3.36 -2.28 -16.38
N LYS A 100 -4.22 -3.25 -16.12
CA LYS A 100 -5.62 -3.22 -16.57
C LYS A 100 -6.41 -2.09 -15.91
N LEU A 101 -6.20 -1.85 -14.61
CA LEU A 101 -6.79 -0.71 -13.90
C LEU A 101 -6.38 0.61 -14.55
N ASP A 102 -5.08 0.82 -14.74
CA ASP A 102 -4.52 2.06 -15.29
C ASP A 102 -5.05 2.32 -16.70
N LYS A 103 -5.01 1.29 -17.55
CA LYS A 103 -5.57 1.37 -18.90
C LYS A 103 -7.06 1.74 -18.88
N THR A 104 -7.84 1.09 -18.03
CA THR A 104 -9.30 1.33 -17.95
C THR A 104 -9.60 2.76 -17.49
N LEU A 105 -8.87 3.28 -16.52
CA LEU A 105 -9.06 4.64 -16.01
C LEU A 105 -8.73 5.69 -17.07
N VAL A 106 -7.65 5.49 -17.83
CA VAL A 106 -7.28 6.37 -18.94
C VAL A 106 -8.33 6.33 -20.06
N GLU A 107 -8.73 5.14 -20.51
CA GLU A 107 -9.73 4.95 -21.58
C GLU A 107 -11.09 5.57 -21.23
N LYS A 108 -11.42 5.65 -19.95
CA LYS A 108 -12.67 6.22 -19.44
C LYS A 108 -12.50 7.63 -18.89
N ASN A 109 -11.40 8.32 -19.19
CA ASN A 109 -11.15 9.70 -18.74
C ASN A 109 -11.36 9.88 -17.22
N ASN A 110 -10.77 9.00 -16.41
CA ASN A 110 -10.95 8.94 -14.95
C ASN A 110 -12.43 8.83 -14.52
N LEU A 111 -13.26 8.12 -15.32
CA LEU A 111 -14.70 7.97 -15.12
C LEU A 111 -15.48 9.29 -15.14
N ARG A 112 -14.89 10.36 -15.70
CA ARG A 112 -15.58 11.62 -15.93
C ARG A 112 -16.50 11.44 -17.15
N GLY A 113 -17.74 11.91 -17.01
CA GLY A 113 -18.76 11.87 -18.06
C GLY A 113 -18.39 12.74 -19.26
#